data_AF-A0A8T4NL48-F1
#
_entry.id   AF-A0A8T4NL48-F1
#
_cell.length_a   1.000
_cell.length_b   1.000
_cell.length_c   1.000
_cell.angle_alpha   90.00
_cell.angle_beta   90.00
_cell.angle_gamma   90.00
#
_symmetry.space_group_name_H-M   'P 1'
#
loop_
_entity.id
_entity.type
_entity.pdbx_description
1 polymer ?
#
loop_
_entity_poly.entity_id
_entity_poly.type
_entity_poly.pdbx_seq_one_letter_code
_entity_poly.pdbx_strand_id
1 'polypeptide(L)'
;MVELVENIIDNKIRSNSNSINLVGEFYAMSRLFLEGYEASLTLGNTKGVDILLFNPKNNKQFRVEVKTSSSILNEKTFGGKNIRWFMNKKHEELNDDSLVFCFIFVDKKEKSYKIFFVPSKEVAEYCKWENKHWIEAEHKKPIDETGQMRSFRIKLDESSKWENNFSFFD
;
A
#
# COMPACT_ATOMS: atom_id res chain seq x y z
N MET A 1 14.88 -25.80 -27.85
CA MET A 1 15.59 -24.57 -27.43
C MET A 1 14.70 -23.34 -27.47
N VAL A 2 13.97 -23.06 -28.55
CA VAL A 2 13.06 -21.89 -28.66
C VAL A 2 11.99 -21.87 -27.56
N GLU A 3 11.30 -22.99 -27.36
CA GLU A 3 10.25 -23.14 -26.34
C GLU A 3 10.75 -23.01 -24.89
N LEU A 4 12.03 -23.35 -24.64
CA LEU A 4 12.68 -23.16 -23.34
C LEU A 4 13.01 -21.68 -23.12
N VAL A 5 13.47 -20.97 -24.17
CA VAL A 5 13.78 -19.54 -24.13
C VAL A 5 12.50 -18.71 -23.98
N GLU A 6 11.43 -19.06 -24.70
CA GLU A 6 10.11 -18.43 -24.56
C GLU A 6 9.55 -18.61 -23.14
N ASN A 7 9.62 -19.82 -22.59
CA ASN A 7 9.20 -20.08 -21.20
C ASN A 7 10.07 -19.34 -20.16
N ILE A 8 11.36 -19.15 -20.41
CA ILE A 8 12.25 -18.37 -19.53
C ILE A 8 11.90 -16.88 -19.62
N ILE A 9 11.63 -16.34 -20.81
CA ILE A 9 11.22 -14.95 -21.02
C ILE A 9 9.86 -14.70 -20.35
N ASP A 10 8.87 -15.56 -20.56
CA ASP A 10 7.55 -15.46 -19.93
C ASP A 10 7.61 -15.53 -18.40
N ASN A 11 8.45 -16.41 -17.85
CA ASN A 11 8.64 -16.50 -16.40
C ASN A 11 9.37 -15.27 -15.83
N LYS A 12 10.27 -14.65 -16.60
CA LYS A 12 10.98 -13.42 -16.20
C LYS A 12 10.08 -12.16 -16.30
N ILE A 13 9.14 -12.14 -17.24
CA ILE A 13 8.10 -11.10 -17.34
C ILE A 13 7.08 -11.25 -16.21
N ARG A 14 6.68 -12.49 -15.88
CA ARG A 14 5.74 -12.80 -14.79
C ARG A 14 6.31 -12.55 -13.38
N SER A 15 7.63 -12.60 -13.20
CA SER A 15 8.28 -12.37 -11.91
C SER A 15 8.60 -10.90 -11.61
N ASN A 16 8.19 -9.96 -12.47
CA ASN A 16 8.52 -8.55 -12.29
C ASN A 16 7.59 -7.93 -11.23
N SER A 17 8.10 -7.78 -10.00
CA SER A 17 7.42 -7.05 -8.90
C SER A 17 6.99 -5.64 -9.30
N ASN A 18 7.63 -5.06 -10.31
CA ASN A 18 7.24 -3.78 -10.89
C ASN A 18 5.83 -3.82 -11.52
N SER A 19 5.39 -4.96 -12.06
CA SER A 19 4.09 -5.07 -12.72
C SER A 19 2.92 -4.93 -11.75
N ILE A 20 3.03 -5.46 -10.52
CA ILE A 20 1.95 -5.32 -9.53
C ILE A 20 1.88 -3.92 -8.92
N ASN A 21 3.02 -3.24 -8.76
CA ASN A 21 3.04 -1.85 -8.32
C ASN A 21 2.35 -0.95 -9.35
N LEU A 22 2.71 -1.07 -10.63
CA LEU A 22 2.06 -0.37 -11.73
C LEU A 22 0.56 -0.64 -11.80
N VAL A 23 0.12 -1.89 -11.63
CA VAL A 23 -1.31 -2.24 -11.56
C VAL A 23 -2.01 -1.43 -10.46
N GLY A 24 -1.38 -1.30 -9.29
CA GLY A 24 -1.91 -0.47 -8.21
C GLY A 24 -1.98 1.00 -8.60
N GLU A 25 -0.89 1.58 -9.11
CA GLU A 25 -0.84 2.99 -9.50
C GLU A 25 -1.90 3.34 -10.55
N PHE A 26 -2.02 2.54 -11.62
CA PHE A 26 -3.04 2.74 -12.64
C PHE A 26 -4.46 2.53 -12.12
N TYR A 27 -4.67 1.54 -11.25
CA TYR A 27 -5.97 1.33 -10.62
C TYR A 27 -6.37 2.53 -9.74
N ALA A 28 -5.47 3.01 -8.88
CA ALA A 28 -5.69 4.20 -8.05
C ALA A 28 -6.11 5.40 -8.92
N MET A 29 -5.32 5.70 -9.96
CA MET A 29 -5.63 6.80 -10.87
C MET A 29 -6.98 6.65 -11.54
N SER A 30 -7.30 5.46 -12.07
CA SER A 30 -8.60 5.23 -12.71
C SER A 30 -9.76 5.52 -11.76
N ARG A 31 -9.63 5.13 -10.49
CA ARG A 31 -10.65 5.37 -9.46
C ARG A 31 -10.73 6.86 -9.12
N LEU A 32 -9.61 7.54 -8.95
CA LEU A 32 -9.55 8.99 -8.69
C LEU A 32 -10.19 9.79 -9.83
N PHE A 33 -9.93 9.44 -11.09
CA PHE A 33 -10.55 10.08 -12.25
C PHE A 33 -12.07 9.83 -12.30
N LEU A 34 -12.52 8.61 -11.99
CA LEU A 34 -13.96 8.30 -11.97
C LEU A 34 -14.72 9.11 -10.90
N GLU A 35 -14.07 9.49 -9.80
CA GLU A 35 -14.63 10.33 -8.74
C GLU A 35 -14.48 11.84 -9.02
N GLY A 36 -13.88 12.20 -10.17
CA GLY A 36 -13.76 13.59 -10.63
C GLY A 36 -12.55 14.35 -10.10
N TYR A 37 -11.54 13.65 -9.58
CA TYR A 37 -10.25 14.26 -9.23
C TYR A 37 -9.30 14.27 -10.42
N GLU A 38 -8.34 15.20 -10.42
CA GLU A 38 -7.25 15.24 -11.40
C GLU A 38 -6.01 14.58 -10.80
N ALA A 39 -5.48 13.53 -11.45
CA ALA A 39 -4.33 12.77 -10.96
C ALA A 39 -3.23 12.68 -12.03
N SER A 40 -1.96 12.72 -11.60
CA SER A 40 -0.79 12.58 -12.49
C SER A 40 0.27 11.69 -11.85
N LEU A 41 0.82 10.73 -12.61
CA LEU A 41 1.96 9.93 -12.15
C LEU A 41 3.22 10.77 -12.10
N THR A 42 4.05 10.53 -11.09
CA THR A 42 5.41 11.06 -11.08
C THR A 42 6.33 10.15 -11.90
N LEU A 43 7.32 10.75 -12.59
CA LEU A 43 8.35 10.00 -13.30
C LEU A 43 9.62 9.91 -12.44
N GLY A 44 10.38 8.82 -12.59
CA GLY A 44 11.75 8.73 -12.07
C GLY A 44 11.90 8.27 -10.62
N ASN A 45 10.93 7.54 -10.04
CA ASN A 45 10.97 7.07 -8.65
C ASN A 45 11.22 8.23 -7.66
N THR A 46 10.53 9.36 -7.84
CA THR A 46 10.58 10.45 -6.85
C THR A 46 10.21 9.87 -5.49
N LYS A 47 11.18 9.84 -4.57
CA LYS A 47 11.06 9.06 -3.32
C LYS A 47 9.78 9.46 -2.56
N GLY A 48 8.83 8.54 -2.46
CA GLY A 48 7.64 8.66 -1.61
C GLY A 48 6.48 9.46 -2.22
N VAL A 49 6.41 9.64 -3.54
CA VAL A 49 5.24 10.22 -4.22
C VAL A 49 5.06 9.55 -5.58
N ASP A 50 4.01 8.74 -5.73
CA ASP A 50 3.71 8.05 -6.98
C ASP A 50 2.67 8.83 -7.80
N ILE A 51 1.71 9.45 -7.14
CA ILE A 51 0.65 10.26 -7.77
C ILE A 51 0.59 11.67 -7.13
N LEU A 52 0.51 12.70 -7.97
CA LEU A 52 0.07 14.03 -7.58
C LEU A 52 -1.43 14.13 -7.84
N LEU A 53 -2.20 14.47 -6.81
CA LEU A 53 -3.66 14.56 -6.84
C LEU A 53 -4.11 15.99 -6.62
N PHE A 54 -5.03 16.46 -7.44
CA PHE A 54 -5.68 17.76 -7.33
C PHE A 54 -7.20 17.59 -7.29
N ASN A 55 -7.84 18.26 -6.33
CA ASN A 55 -9.29 18.36 -6.28
C ASN A 55 -9.73 19.72 -6.88
N PRO A 56 -10.32 19.73 -8.09
CA PRO A 56 -10.71 20.98 -8.75
C PRO A 56 -11.87 21.70 -8.07
N LYS A 57 -12.62 21.04 -7.18
CA LYS A 57 -13.78 21.64 -6.48
C LYS A 57 -13.35 22.60 -5.37
N ASN A 58 -12.23 22.33 -4.70
CA ASN A 58 -11.77 23.07 -3.52
C ASN A 58 -10.30 23.53 -3.62
N ASN A 59 -9.64 23.29 -4.75
CA ASN A 59 -8.23 23.59 -5.01
C ASN A 59 -7.21 22.91 -4.08
N LYS A 60 -7.59 21.83 -3.37
CA LYS A 60 -6.67 21.06 -2.52
C LYS A 60 -5.77 20.18 -3.36
N GLN A 61 -4.53 20.01 -2.90
CA GLN A 61 -3.53 19.14 -3.51
C GLN A 61 -3.02 18.11 -2.50
N PHE A 62 -2.77 16.90 -2.98
CA PHE A 62 -2.25 15.80 -2.19
C PHE A 62 -1.14 15.08 -2.96
N ARG A 63 -0.18 14.56 -2.19
CA ARG A 63 0.82 13.60 -2.63
C ARG A 63 0.34 12.22 -2.22
N VAL A 64 0.29 11.28 -3.15
CA VAL A 64 -0.21 9.93 -2.90
C VAL A 64 0.92 8.94 -3.11
N GLU A 65 1.23 8.15 -2.08
CA GLU A 65 2.13 7.00 -2.16
C GLU A 65 1.30 5.72 -2.26
N VAL A 66 1.49 4.96 -3.33
CA VAL A 66 0.75 3.75 -3.63
C VAL A 66 1.51 2.54 -3.07
N LYS A 67 0.78 1.66 -2.40
CA LYS A 67 1.31 0.38 -1.92
C LYS A 67 0.37 -0.73 -2.34
N THR A 68 0.89 -1.69 -3.09
CA THR A 68 0.08 -2.81 -3.61
C THR A 68 0.45 -4.11 -2.91
N SER A 69 -0.56 -4.89 -2.54
CA SER A 69 -0.40 -6.24 -2.01
C SER A 69 -1.40 -7.19 -2.66
N SER A 70 -1.02 -8.44 -2.84
CA SER A 70 -1.93 -9.52 -3.23
C SER A 70 -1.94 -10.65 -2.19
N SER A 71 -1.44 -10.37 -0.99
CA SER A 71 -1.20 -11.39 0.03
C SER A 71 -2.14 -11.20 1.22
N ILE A 72 -2.87 -12.25 1.52
CA ILE A 72 -3.65 -12.40 2.75
C ILE A 72 -2.82 -13.26 3.70
N LEU A 73 -2.67 -12.79 4.94
CA LEU A 73 -1.96 -13.51 6.00
C LEU A 73 -2.91 -13.78 7.15
N ASN A 74 -2.67 -14.89 7.86
CA ASN A 74 -3.36 -15.18 9.11
C ASN A 74 -2.36 -15.07 10.26
N GLU A 75 -2.21 -13.88 10.82
CA GLU A 75 -1.25 -13.56 11.87
C GLU A 75 -1.99 -13.34 13.18
N LYS A 76 -1.97 -14.34 14.07
CA LYS A 76 -2.64 -14.25 15.39
C LYS A 76 -2.20 -13.03 16.19
N THR A 77 -0.90 -12.70 16.15
CA THR A 77 -0.32 -11.51 16.78
C THR A 77 -1.00 -10.20 16.34
N PHE A 78 -1.51 -10.16 15.11
CA PHE A 78 -2.17 -8.98 14.52
C PHE A 78 -3.67 -9.19 14.30
N GLY A 79 -4.30 -10.02 15.14
CA GLY A 79 -5.76 -10.18 15.15
C GLY A 79 -6.32 -11.07 14.03
N GLY A 80 -5.50 -11.93 13.43
CA GLY A 80 -5.97 -12.96 12.49
C GLY A 80 -5.78 -12.60 11.02
N LYS A 81 -6.84 -12.77 10.21
CA LYS A 81 -6.78 -12.61 8.75
C LYS A 81 -6.67 -11.14 8.37
N ASN A 82 -5.55 -10.77 7.75
CA ASN A 82 -5.26 -9.40 7.35
C ASN A 82 -4.60 -9.34 5.97
N ILE A 83 -4.70 -8.17 5.33
CA ILE A 83 -3.87 -7.78 4.20
C ILE A 83 -2.68 -7.01 4.78
N ARG A 84 -1.48 -7.32 4.30
CA ARG A 84 -0.23 -6.68 4.75
C ARG A 84 0.46 -5.95 3.61
N TRP A 85 0.93 -4.74 3.90
CA TRP A 85 1.83 -3.97 3.04
C TRP A 85 3.13 -3.68 3.76
N PHE A 86 4.25 -3.86 3.04
CA PHE A 86 5.57 -3.60 3.59
C PHE A 86 5.82 -2.10 3.74
N MET A 87 6.29 -1.74 4.93
CA MET A 87 6.67 -0.39 5.33
C MET A 87 8.11 -0.43 5.86
N ASN A 88 8.66 0.73 6.20
CA ASN A 88 9.99 0.83 6.77
C ASN A 88 9.99 1.83 7.94
N LYS A 89 11.08 1.82 8.72
CA LYS A 89 11.25 2.65 9.91
C LYS A 89 11.02 4.15 9.65
N LYS A 90 11.41 4.66 8.47
CA LYS A 90 11.21 6.08 8.12
C LYS A 90 9.73 6.48 8.10
N HIS A 91 8.82 5.51 7.93
CA HIS A 91 7.38 5.77 7.93
C HIS A 91 6.83 6.03 9.34
N GLU A 92 7.55 5.67 10.41
CA GLU A 92 7.17 6.01 11.78
C GLU A 92 7.21 7.52 12.02
N GLU A 93 7.99 8.29 11.25
CA GLU A 93 8.23 9.71 11.52
C GLU A 93 7.42 10.63 10.59
N LEU A 94 6.48 10.09 9.81
CA LEU A 94 5.69 10.88 8.89
C LEU A 94 4.73 11.80 9.64
N ASN A 95 4.70 13.06 9.21
CA ASN A 95 3.86 14.11 9.77
C ASN A 95 3.50 15.13 8.69
N ASP A 96 2.81 14.69 7.63
CA ASP A 96 2.43 15.53 6.50
C ASP A 96 0.94 15.37 6.19
N ASP A 97 0.20 16.47 6.32
CA ASP A 97 -1.26 16.52 6.13
C ASP A 97 -1.68 16.37 4.66
N SER A 98 -0.75 16.58 3.73
CA SER A 98 -0.95 16.43 2.29
C SER A 98 -0.39 15.12 1.74
N LEU A 99 0.26 14.28 2.56
CA LEU A 99 0.70 12.94 2.17
C LEU A 99 -0.33 11.87 2.56
N VAL A 100 -0.76 11.09 1.58
CA VAL A 100 -1.75 10.03 1.74
C VAL A 100 -1.18 8.73 1.19
N PHE A 101 -1.39 7.63 1.91
CA PHE A 101 -1.13 6.30 1.38
C PHE A 101 -2.37 5.75 0.71
N CYS A 102 -2.22 5.35 -0.54
CA CYS A 102 -3.22 4.58 -1.28
C CYS A 102 -2.83 3.10 -1.24
N PHE A 103 -3.38 2.37 -0.28
CA PHE A 103 -3.18 0.94 -0.18
C PHE A 103 -4.15 0.20 -1.11
N ILE A 104 -3.60 -0.67 -1.95
CA ILE A 104 -4.37 -1.47 -2.88
C ILE A 104 -4.17 -2.94 -2.57
N PHE A 105 -5.29 -3.63 -2.44
CA PHE A 105 -5.32 -5.09 -2.40
C PHE A 105 -5.79 -5.62 -3.74
N VAL A 106 -5.01 -6.54 -4.32
CA VAL A 106 -5.33 -7.25 -5.56
C VAL A 106 -5.71 -8.69 -5.22
N ASP A 107 -6.99 -9.03 -5.34
CA ASP A 107 -7.42 -10.42 -5.33
C ASP A 107 -7.18 -11.02 -6.71
N LYS A 108 -6.08 -11.75 -6.86
CA LYS A 108 -5.73 -12.39 -8.14
C LYS A 108 -6.69 -13.49 -8.55
N LYS A 109 -7.39 -14.12 -7.59
CA LYS A 109 -8.31 -15.22 -7.86
C LYS A 109 -9.64 -14.67 -8.38
N GLU A 110 -10.19 -13.70 -7.66
CA GLU A 110 -11.47 -13.08 -8.02
C GLU A 110 -11.32 -11.93 -9.03
N LYS A 111 -10.07 -11.61 -9.40
CA LYS A 111 -9.72 -10.47 -10.28
C LYS A 111 -10.35 -9.16 -9.82
N SER A 112 -10.40 -8.98 -8.50
CA SER A 112 -11.01 -7.82 -7.85
C SER A 112 -9.97 -7.00 -7.09
N TYR A 113 -10.33 -5.77 -6.77
CA TYR A 113 -9.45 -4.80 -6.15
C TYR A 113 -10.16 -4.13 -4.98
N LYS A 114 -9.42 -3.85 -3.91
CA LYS A 114 -9.84 -2.94 -2.85
C LYS A 114 -8.86 -1.78 -2.76
N ILE A 115 -9.38 -0.59 -2.46
CA ILE A 115 -8.60 0.65 -2.34
C ILE A 115 -8.88 1.28 -0.98
N PHE A 116 -7.82 1.68 -0.30
CA PHE A 116 -7.88 2.30 1.01
C PHE A 116 -7.02 3.57 1.01
N PHE A 117 -7.59 4.70 1.43
CA PHE A 117 -6.88 5.96 1.59
C PHE A 117 -6.61 6.23 3.06
N VAL A 118 -5.34 6.30 3.43
CA VAL A 118 -4.90 6.44 4.83
C VAL A 118 -3.97 7.65 4.95
N PRO A 119 -4.26 8.62 5.85
CA PRO A 119 -3.36 9.74 6.08
C PRO A 119 -1.99 9.30 6.55
N SER A 120 -0.93 10.02 6.17
CA SER A 120 0.45 9.67 6.57
C SER A 120 0.65 9.58 8.08
N LYS A 121 -0.06 10.44 8.85
CA LYS A 121 -0.07 10.43 10.32
C LYS A 121 -0.62 9.12 10.89
N GLU A 122 -1.75 8.63 10.39
CA GLU A 122 -2.33 7.36 10.83
C GLU A 122 -1.44 6.18 10.46
N VAL A 123 -0.77 6.23 9.30
CA VAL A 123 0.23 5.23 8.91
C VAL A 123 1.44 5.24 9.87
N ALA A 124 1.92 6.43 10.25
CA ALA A 124 3.05 6.58 11.16
C ALA A 124 2.72 6.05 12.56
N GLU A 125 1.55 6.41 13.10
CA GLU A 125 1.04 5.90 14.37
C GLU A 125 0.93 4.37 14.36
N TYR A 126 0.34 3.81 13.29
CA TYR A 126 0.23 2.37 13.13
C TYR A 126 1.61 1.70 13.05
N CYS A 127 2.56 2.24 12.28
CA CYS A 127 3.90 1.64 12.15
C CYS A 127 4.66 1.63 13.50
N LYS A 128 4.54 2.70 14.31
CA LYS A 128 5.12 2.74 15.67
C LYS A 128 4.50 1.68 16.57
N TRP A 129 3.17 1.61 16.58
CA TRP A 129 2.45 0.63 17.38
C TRP A 129 2.78 -0.80 16.95
N GLU A 130 2.77 -1.08 15.64
CA GLU A 130 3.04 -2.40 15.06
C GLU A 130 4.44 -2.89 15.41
N ASN A 131 5.45 -2.03 15.31
CA ASN A 131 6.81 -2.38 15.68
C ASN A 131 6.95 -2.70 17.17
N LYS A 132 6.39 -1.85 18.04
CA LYS A 132 6.40 -2.09 19.48
C LYS A 132 5.69 -3.40 19.81
N HIS A 133 4.50 -3.61 19.26
CA HIS A 133 3.70 -4.82 19.45
C HIS A 133 4.41 -6.07 18.93
N TRP A 134 5.10 -5.97 17.80
CA TRP A 134 5.95 -7.05 17.28
C TRP A 134 7.11 -7.35 18.22
N ILE A 135 7.81 -6.34 18.75
CA ILE A 135 8.95 -6.53 19.66
C ILE A 135 8.51 -7.21 20.96
N GLU A 136 7.35 -6.81 21.49
CA GLU A 136 6.81 -7.32 22.75
C GLU A 136 6.13 -8.71 22.61
N ALA A 137 5.85 -9.16 21.39
CA ALA A 137 5.20 -10.45 21.15
C ALA A 137 6.12 -11.64 21.49
N GLU A 138 5.52 -12.79 21.78
CA GLU A 138 6.27 -14.02 22.00
C GLU A 138 6.82 -14.57 20.68
N HIS A 139 8.14 -14.77 20.63
CA HIS A 139 8.83 -15.30 19.45
C HIS A 139 9.53 -16.62 19.75
N LYS A 140 9.48 -17.55 18.79
CA LYS A 140 10.25 -18.81 18.87
C LYS A 140 11.76 -18.61 18.74
N LYS A 141 12.18 -17.46 18.21
CA LYS A 141 13.58 -17.10 17.97
C LYS A 141 13.81 -15.66 18.40
N PRO A 142 15.04 -15.29 18.79
CA PRO A 142 15.39 -13.90 19.02
C PRO A 142 15.04 -13.04 17.80
N ILE A 143 14.52 -11.85 18.06
CA ILE A 143 14.23 -10.85 17.04
C ILE A 143 15.33 -9.79 17.00
N ASP A 144 15.50 -9.15 15.85
CA ASP A 144 16.32 -7.95 15.73
C ASP A 144 15.46 -6.71 15.96
N GLU A 145 15.54 -6.15 17.16
CA GLU A 145 14.83 -4.93 17.55
C GLU A 145 15.31 -3.69 16.79
N THR A 146 16.49 -3.76 16.14
CA THR A 146 17.05 -2.67 15.33
C THR A 146 16.60 -2.73 13.87
N GLY A 147 15.81 -3.74 13.52
CA GLY A 147 15.30 -3.98 12.18
C GLY A 147 14.58 -2.76 11.58
N GLN A 148 14.81 -2.53 10.29
CA GLN A 148 14.22 -1.40 9.56
C GLN A 148 12.82 -1.69 9.00
N MET A 149 12.36 -2.93 9.05
CA MET A 149 11.10 -3.35 8.46
C MET A 149 9.92 -2.96 9.34
N ARG A 150 8.86 -2.45 8.72
CA ARG A 150 7.55 -2.22 9.33
C ARG A 150 6.49 -2.85 8.45
N SER A 151 5.27 -2.93 8.94
CA SER A 151 4.13 -3.31 8.12
C SER A 151 2.90 -2.50 8.46
N PHE A 152 2.12 -2.16 7.45
CA PHE A 152 0.76 -1.66 7.63
C PHE A 152 -0.21 -2.81 7.34
N ARG A 153 -1.23 -2.99 8.18
CA ARG A 153 -2.21 -4.07 8.00
C ARG A 153 -3.64 -3.55 8.11
N ILE A 154 -4.51 -4.13 7.31
CA ILE A 154 -5.96 -3.97 7.40
C ILE A 154 -6.56 -5.36 7.55
N LYS A 155 -7.41 -5.54 8.56
CA LYS A 155 -8.14 -6.79 8.78
C LYS A 155 -9.18 -7.01 7.68
N LEU A 156 -9.39 -8.28 7.30
CA LEU A 156 -10.30 -8.65 6.21
C LEU A 156 -11.74 -8.90 6.65
N ASP A 157 -11.92 -9.20 7.93
CA ASP A 157 -13.20 -9.56 8.55
C ASP A 157 -13.93 -8.35 9.16
N GLU A 158 -13.34 -7.16 9.09
CA GLU A 158 -13.89 -5.92 9.62
C GLU A 158 -14.05 -4.89 8.48
N SER A 159 -15.10 -4.05 8.56
CA SER A 159 -15.20 -2.90 7.66
C SER A 159 -14.12 -1.88 8.00
N SER A 160 -13.45 -1.37 6.96
CA SER A 160 -12.41 -0.36 7.14
C SER A 160 -12.97 1.02 6.83
N LYS A 161 -12.80 1.98 7.74
CA LYS A 161 -13.15 3.40 7.52
C LYS A 161 -12.38 4.04 6.35
N TRP A 162 -11.28 3.41 5.92
CA TRP A 162 -10.45 3.90 4.82
C TRP A 162 -10.88 3.34 3.45
N GLU A 163 -11.70 2.28 3.41
CA GLU A 163 -12.08 1.60 2.17
C GLU A 163 -13.00 2.50 1.32
N ASN A 164 -12.59 2.79 0.08
CA ASN A 164 -13.30 3.70 -0.84
C ASN A 164 -13.63 5.08 -0.24
N ASN A 165 -12.85 5.57 0.73
CA ASN A 165 -13.12 6.84 1.39
C ASN A 165 -12.60 8.06 0.60
N PHE A 166 -13.18 8.33 -0.57
CA PHE A 166 -12.77 9.45 -1.43
C PHE A 166 -13.07 10.83 -0.83
N SER A 167 -14.10 10.93 0.02
CA SER A 167 -14.45 12.19 0.69
C SER A 167 -13.35 12.74 1.60
N PHE A 168 -12.32 11.93 1.89
CA PHE A 168 -11.09 12.40 2.50
C PHE A 168 -10.44 13.57 1.73
N PHE A 169 -10.58 13.60 0.40
CA PHE A 169 -9.97 14.62 -0.46
C PHE A 169 -10.83 15.88 -0.65
N ASP A 170 -12.01 15.95 -0.03
CA ASP A 170 -12.94 17.09 -0.09
C ASP A 170 -12.65 18.17 0.97
#